data_AF-A0A812Z5I2-F1
#
_entry.id   AF-A0A812Z5I2-F1
#
_cell.length_a   1.000
_cell.length_b   1.000
_cell.length_c   1.000
_cell.angle_alpha   90.00
_cell.angle_beta   90.00
_cell.angle_gamma   90.00
#
_symmetry.space_group_name_H-M   'P 1'
#
loop_
_entity.id
_entity.type
_entity.pdbx_description
1 polymer ?
#
loop_
_entity_poly.entity_id
_entity_poly.type
_entity_poly.pdbx_seq_one_letter_code
_entity_poly.pdbx_strand_id
1 'polypeptide(L)'
;MLDRRMLSVSTFVSSTASDTPLASQTAREFRRPKSTWPDVMPEAILFPANKPTSRADAQVLARWVSSSFQTYAKRSKQADSKDICEEDLTKMVQELVPVLSIGLNEVVRQVSQHCLERGVVLEKIWRTYVELFEQALGESREALRRQKDKTSKAEAELQRVRDEATELKAKHPAQLDKLRQTLTTKFDQRQNELVQQLTSTRSENRALKVHLEEQLSKQHAWFPMFAIYKDQVLPLLP
;
A
#
# COMPACT_ATOMS: atom_id res chain seq x y z
N MET A 1 -23.50 1.92 -14.21
CA MET A 1 -23.46 3.39 -14.22
C MET A 1 -23.64 3.88 -12.79
N LEU A 2 -22.55 4.24 -12.12
CA LEU A 2 -22.52 5.08 -10.92
C LEU A 2 -21.07 5.57 -10.77
N ASP A 3 -20.96 6.86 -10.48
CA ASP A 3 -19.77 7.71 -10.44
C ASP A 3 -18.65 7.26 -9.49
N ARG A 4 -17.40 7.60 -9.87
CA ARG A 4 -16.53 8.37 -8.96
C ARG A 4 -15.39 9.06 -9.69
N ARG A 5 -15.62 10.35 -9.96
CA ARG A 5 -14.57 11.38 -10.08
C ARG A 5 -13.78 11.43 -8.77
N MET A 6 -12.46 11.28 -8.85
CA MET A 6 -11.54 11.87 -7.88
C MET A 6 -10.62 12.81 -8.66
N LEU A 7 -10.96 14.09 -8.57
CA LEU A 7 -10.15 15.21 -9.00
C LEU A 7 -8.97 15.30 -8.01
N SER A 8 -7.75 15.16 -8.52
CA SER A 8 -6.54 15.48 -7.78
C SER A 8 -6.35 16.99 -7.83
N VAL A 9 -6.63 17.64 -6.69
CA VAL A 9 -6.23 19.03 -6.41
C VAL A 9 -5.09 18.95 -5.41
N SER A 10 -3.88 19.20 -5.87
CA SER A 10 -2.81 19.66 -4.98
C SER A 10 -1.93 20.65 -5.74
N THR A 11 -2.43 21.87 -5.78
CA THR A 11 -1.67 23.09 -5.95
C THR A 11 -0.72 23.24 -4.75
N PHE A 12 0.59 23.13 -4.97
CA PHE A 12 1.57 23.75 -4.10
C PHE A 12 2.53 24.60 -4.92
N VAL A 13 2.32 25.90 -4.76
CA VAL A 13 3.14 27.08 -5.00
C VAL A 13 4.64 26.77 -5.17
N SER A 14 5.12 26.79 -6.42
CA SER A 14 6.52 27.07 -6.73
C SER A 14 6.72 28.58 -6.70
N SER A 15 7.20 29.10 -5.57
CA SER A 15 7.67 30.48 -5.46
C SER A 15 9.15 30.57 -5.84
N THR A 16 9.37 31.22 -6.99
CA THR A 16 10.45 32.17 -7.29
C THR A 16 11.89 31.75 -6.98
N ALA A 17 12.55 31.23 -8.01
CA ALA A 17 13.99 31.40 -8.19
C ALA A 17 14.29 32.90 -8.38
N SER A 18 14.92 33.51 -7.39
CA SER A 18 15.61 34.79 -7.55
C SER A 18 17.09 34.50 -7.78
N ASP A 19 17.50 34.59 -9.04
CA ASP A 19 18.90 34.68 -9.44
C ASP A 19 19.48 36.02 -8.97
N THR A 20 20.41 35.94 -8.01
CA THR A 20 21.37 37.01 -7.74
C THR A 20 22.78 36.42 -7.81
N PRO A 21 23.62 36.82 -8.79
CA PRO A 21 25.02 36.44 -8.82
C PRO A 21 25.79 37.33 -7.84
N LEU A 22 26.07 36.81 -6.63
CA LEU A 22 26.97 37.51 -5.71
C LEU A 22 28.42 37.22 -6.09
N ALA A 23 29.13 38.31 -6.34
CA ALA A 23 30.50 38.41 -6.77
C ALA A 23 31.48 37.57 -5.93
N SER A 24 32.42 36.98 -6.67
CA SER A 24 33.71 36.49 -6.22
C SER A 24 34.44 37.50 -5.32
N GLN A 25 34.57 37.16 -4.03
CA GLN A 25 35.58 37.75 -3.15
C GLN A 25 36.51 36.65 -2.63
N THR A 26 37.66 36.58 -3.30
CA THR A 26 38.99 36.39 -2.74
C THR A 26 39.10 35.54 -1.47
N ALA A 27 39.51 34.29 -1.70
CA ALA A 27 40.09 33.41 -0.71
C ALA A 27 41.28 34.09 -0.01
N ARG A 28 41.06 34.54 1.23
CA ARG A 28 42.14 34.75 2.20
C ARG A 28 42.12 33.57 3.16
N GLU A 29 43.01 32.64 2.87
CA GLU A 29 43.23 31.40 3.60
C GLU A 29 43.73 31.72 5.02
N PHE A 30 42.79 31.97 5.93
CA PHE A 30 43.08 32.04 7.36
C PHE A 30 43.34 30.62 7.84
N ARG A 31 44.62 30.24 7.96
CA ARG A 31 45.07 29.03 8.66
C ARG A 31 44.44 29.03 10.05
N ARG A 32 43.35 28.28 10.21
CA ARG A 32 42.75 28.02 11.52
C ARG A 32 43.72 27.14 12.31
N PRO A 33 44.18 27.56 13.50
CA PRO A 33 44.92 26.66 14.37
C PRO A 33 44.04 25.44 14.67
N LYS A 34 44.60 24.24 14.52
CA LYS A 34 44.00 22.98 14.98
C LYS A 34 43.92 23.04 16.49
N SER A 35 42.86 23.67 17.00
CA SER A 35 42.53 23.65 18.42
C SER A 35 41.54 22.52 18.63
N THR A 36 42.04 21.42 19.16
CA THR A 36 41.25 20.35 19.77
C THR A 36 40.62 20.93 21.03
N TRP A 37 39.48 21.60 20.86
CA TRP A 37 38.63 21.96 21.99
C TRP A 37 37.87 20.71 22.45
N PRO A 38 37.69 20.52 23.77
CA PRO A 38 36.88 19.44 24.27
C PRO A 38 35.44 19.56 23.76
N ASP A 39 34.82 18.41 23.47
CA ASP A 39 33.41 18.28 23.01
C ASP A 39 32.40 18.71 24.11
N VAL A 40 32.90 18.88 25.33
CA VAL A 40 32.15 19.33 26.51
C VAL A 40 32.22 20.85 26.59
N MET A 41 31.08 21.50 26.87
CA MET A 41 31.05 22.94 27.11
C MET A 41 32.07 23.27 28.23
N PRO A 42 33.02 24.19 27.99
CA PRO A 42 33.95 24.60 29.03
C PRO A 42 33.16 25.12 30.25
N GLU A 43 33.53 24.63 31.45
CA GLU A 43 32.81 24.93 32.70
C GLU A 43 32.60 26.44 32.90
N ALA A 44 31.59 26.78 33.73
CA ALA A 44 31.04 28.13 34.03
C ALA A 44 32.06 29.26 34.36
N ILE A 45 33.35 28.95 34.36
CA ILE A 45 34.48 29.88 34.40
C ILE A 45 34.48 30.81 33.17
N LEU A 46 34.01 30.37 32.00
CA LEU A 46 34.01 31.21 30.78
C LEU A 46 32.80 32.14 30.64
N PHE A 47 31.69 31.90 31.35
CA PHE A 47 30.50 32.77 31.32
C PHE A 47 30.04 33.11 32.74
N PRO A 48 30.82 33.88 33.51
CA PRO A 48 30.43 34.28 34.86
C PRO A 48 29.17 35.16 34.82
N ALA A 49 28.15 34.76 35.58
CA ALA A 49 26.83 35.41 35.61
C ALA A 49 26.88 36.93 35.85
N ASN A 50 27.91 37.40 36.58
CA ASN A 50 28.02 38.77 37.05
C ASN A 50 28.95 39.66 36.20
N LYS A 51 29.52 39.17 35.09
CA LYS A 51 30.42 39.99 34.25
C LYS A 51 29.77 40.42 32.94
N PRO A 52 30.03 41.66 32.47
CA PRO A 52 29.64 42.11 31.14
C PRO A 52 30.21 41.18 30.08
N THR A 53 29.34 40.77 29.17
CA THR A 53 29.68 39.88 28.08
C THR A 53 30.66 40.57 27.14
N SER A 54 31.78 39.93 26.87
CA SER A 54 32.78 40.43 25.92
C SER A 54 32.51 39.93 24.51
N ARG A 55 33.05 40.63 23.50
CA ARG A 55 33.05 40.14 22.10
C ARG A 55 33.77 38.79 21.97
N ALA A 56 34.74 38.50 22.84
CA ALA A 56 35.43 37.22 22.85
C ALA A 56 34.49 36.09 23.31
N ASP A 57 33.66 36.35 24.32
CA ASP A 57 32.71 35.38 24.88
C ASP A 57 31.67 34.96 23.82
N ALA A 58 31.13 35.94 23.08
CA ALA A 58 30.24 35.68 21.95
C ALA A 58 30.91 34.85 20.83
N GLN A 59 32.20 35.10 20.55
CA GLN A 59 32.96 34.29 19.59
C GLN A 59 33.21 32.87 20.09
N VAL A 60 33.47 32.69 21.38
CA VAL A 60 33.64 31.36 22.00
C VAL A 60 32.33 30.58 21.89
N LEU A 61 31.20 31.19 22.25
CA LEU A 61 29.87 30.58 22.14
C LEU A 61 29.57 30.16 20.69
N ALA A 62 29.77 31.06 19.73
CA ALA A 62 29.52 30.79 18.32
C ALA A 62 30.38 29.63 17.79
N ARG A 63 31.66 29.56 18.20
CA ARG A 63 32.56 28.46 17.83
C ARG A 63 32.12 27.14 18.46
N TRP A 64 31.74 27.15 19.73
CA TRP A 64 31.26 25.96 20.43
C TRP A 64 29.99 25.41 19.76
N VAL A 65 28.95 26.23 19.58
CA VAL A 65 27.70 25.85 18.90
C VAL A 65 27.99 25.31 17.49
N SER A 66 28.83 26.00 16.72
CA SER A 66 29.21 25.57 15.36
C SER A 66 29.95 24.22 15.37
N SER A 67 30.84 24.00 16.35
CA SER A 67 31.57 22.75 16.50
C SER A 67 30.62 21.62 16.86
N SER A 68 29.71 21.83 17.81
CA SER A 68 28.70 20.84 18.21
C SER A 68 27.80 20.47 17.03
N PHE A 69 27.35 21.43 16.22
CA PHE A 69 26.60 21.14 15.00
C PHE A 69 27.41 20.36 13.96
N GLN A 70 28.69 20.64 13.81
CA GLN A 70 29.55 19.88 12.89
C GLN A 70 29.76 18.44 13.37
N THR A 71 29.97 18.23 14.68
CA THR A 71 30.04 16.90 15.28
C THR A 71 28.74 16.13 15.05
N TYR A 72 27.59 16.79 15.30
CA TYR A 72 26.27 16.23 15.04
C TYR A 72 26.08 15.83 13.57
N ALA A 73 26.37 16.75 12.64
CA ALA A 73 26.22 16.51 11.20
C ALA A 73 27.12 15.36 10.71
N LYS A 74 28.33 15.21 11.28
CA LYS A 74 29.21 14.07 10.97
C LYS A 74 28.64 12.76 11.47
N ARG A 75 28.11 12.71 12.70
CA ARG A 75 27.46 11.51 13.26
C ARG A 75 26.22 11.13 12.44
N SER A 76 25.37 12.11 12.11
CA SER A 76 24.19 11.91 11.26
C SER A 76 24.56 11.31 9.90
N LYS A 77 25.58 11.84 9.21
CA LYS A 77 26.02 11.31 7.91
C LYS A 77 26.63 9.91 8.00
N GLN A 78 27.31 9.59 9.10
CA GLN A 78 27.81 8.23 9.34
C GLN A 78 26.66 7.26 9.60
N ALA A 79 25.64 7.70 10.32
CA ALA A 79 24.44 6.93 10.55
C ALA A 79 23.73 6.62 9.21
N ASP A 80 23.60 7.57 8.28
CA ASP A 80 22.88 7.36 6.99
C ASP A 80 23.48 6.26 6.09
N SER A 81 24.72 5.84 6.35
CA SER A 81 25.40 4.76 5.63
C SER A 81 25.21 3.37 6.22
N LYS A 82 24.54 3.27 7.37
CA LYS A 82 24.02 2.03 7.96
C LYS A 82 22.50 2.17 8.04
N ASP A 83 21.74 1.08 7.95
CA ASP A 83 20.29 1.16 8.21
C ASP A 83 20.06 1.71 9.63
N ILE A 84 19.72 3.00 9.72
CA ILE A 84 19.49 3.70 10.98
C ILE A 84 18.20 3.14 11.58
N CYS A 85 18.28 2.58 12.78
CA CYS A 85 17.09 2.32 13.58
C CYS A 85 16.48 3.66 14.04
N GLU A 86 15.15 3.78 13.99
CA GLU A 86 14.38 4.97 14.43
C GLU A 86 14.79 5.46 15.84
N GLU A 87 15.25 4.54 16.69
CA GLU A 87 15.78 4.81 18.03
C GLU A 87 17.06 5.66 18.02
N ASP A 88 17.94 5.48 17.04
CA ASP A 88 19.23 6.19 16.95
C ASP A 88 19.03 7.65 16.52
N LEU A 89 18.09 7.91 15.60
CA LEU A 89 17.72 9.28 15.25
C LEU A 89 17.12 10.02 16.45
N THR A 90 16.26 9.35 17.21
CA THR A 90 15.65 9.92 18.41
C THR A 90 16.70 10.29 19.46
N LYS A 91 17.68 9.40 19.71
CA LYS A 91 18.81 9.67 20.61
C LYS A 91 19.66 10.85 20.11
N MET A 92 19.97 10.90 18.81
CA MET A 92 20.72 12.01 18.23
C MET A 92 20.02 13.36 18.47
N VAL A 93 18.71 13.44 18.22
CA VAL A 93 17.95 14.68 18.48
C VAL A 93 17.97 15.03 19.96
N GLN A 94 17.83 14.06 20.86
CA GLN A 94 17.91 14.28 22.32
C GLN A 94 19.28 14.80 22.77
N GLU A 95 20.37 14.42 22.12
CA GLU A 95 21.72 14.96 22.40
C GLU A 95 21.89 16.41 21.93
N LEU A 96 21.20 16.81 20.85
CA LEU A 96 21.32 18.16 20.28
C LEU A 96 20.53 19.21 21.07
N VAL A 97 19.40 18.83 21.66
CA VAL A 97 18.52 19.74 22.40
C VAL A 97 19.23 20.47 23.56
N PRO A 98 20.03 19.80 24.41
CA PRO A 98 20.84 20.47 25.44
C PRO A 98 21.79 21.51 24.87
N VAL A 99 22.46 21.21 23.74
CA VAL A 99 23.42 22.13 23.10
C VAL A 99 22.71 23.42 22.68
N LEU A 100 21.56 23.30 22.02
CA LEU A 100 20.74 24.42 21.59
C LEU A 100 20.22 25.24 22.78
N SER A 101 19.72 24.55 23.81
CA SER A 101 19.15 25.18 25.01
C SER A 101 20.20 25.99 25.76
N ILE A 102 21.39 25.41 25.94
CA ILE A 102 22.54 26.09 26.56
C ILE A 102 22.96 27.29 25.72
N GLY A 103 23.15 27.09 24.41
CA GLY A 103 23.59 28.14 23.50
C GLY A 103 22.65 29.34 23.51
N LEU A 104 21.34 29.09 23.52
CA LEU A 104 20.36 30.14 23.52
C LEU A 104 20.19 30.82 24.88
N ASN A 105 20.20 30.07 25.99
CA ASN A 105 20.14 30.65 27.33
C ASN A 105 21.30 31.62 27.55
N GLU A 106 22.49 31.28 27.03
CA GLU A 106 23.62 32.20 27.06
C GLU A 106 23.37 33.43 26.19
N VAL A 107 22.86 33.30 24.96
CA VAL A 107 22.47 34.48 24.15
C VAL A 107 21.46 35.37 24.87
N VAL A 108 20.43 34.78 25.48
CA VAL A 108 19.43 35.51 26.27
C VAL A 108 20.10 36.25 27.43
N ARG A 109 21.04 35.62 28.14
CA ARG A 109 21.82 36.27 29.20
C ARG A 109 22.61 37.47 28.68
N GLN A 110 23.34 37.30 27.57
CA GLN A 110 24.14 38.35 26.94
C GLN A 110 23.27 39.54 26.50
N VAL A 111 22.13 39.27 25.88
CA VAL A 111 21.17 40.32 25.47
C VAL A 111 20.56 41.02 26.68
N SER A 112 20.14 40.26 27.70
CA SER A 112 19.55 40.80 28.93
C SER A 112 20.48 41.74 29.67
N GLN A 113 21.79 41.48 29.62
CA GLN A 113 22.79 42.32 30.24
C GLN A 113 22.97 43.68 29.55
N HIS A 114 22.78 43.73 28.22
CA HIS A 114 22.80 44.98 27.47
C HIS A 114 21.46 45.74 27.55
N CYS A 115 20.35 45.00 27.53
CA CYS A 115 18.99 45.53 27.60
C CYS A 115 18.05 44.42 28.09
N LEU A 116 17.62 44.53 29.34
CA LEU A 116 16.81 43.51 30.02
C LEU A 116 15.53 43.22 29.25
N GLU A 117 14.87 44.26 28.74
CA GLU A 117 13.61 44.18 28.00
C GLU A 117 13.76 43.34 26.74
N ARG A 118 14.88 43.52 26.00
CA ARG A 118 15.18 42.70 24.80
C ARG A 118 15.43 41.25 25.17
N GLY A 119 16.11 40.99 26.28
CA GLY A 119 16.35 39.65 26.78
C GLY A 119 15.07 38.91 27.13
N VAL A 120 14.16 39.58 27.87
CA VAL A 120 12.84 39.06 28.21
C VAL A 120 12.00 38.75 26.97
N VAL A 121 12.00 39.65 25.98
CA VAL A 121 11.28 39.41 24.70
C VAL A 121 11.87 38.21 23.96
N LEU A 122 13.20 38.09 23.88
CA LEU A 122 13.88 36.97 23.23
C LEU A 122 13.56 35.63 23.91
N GLU A 123 13.59 35.59 25.24
CA GLU A 123 13.21 34.41 26.01
C GLU A 123 11.76 34.00 25.75
N LYS A 124 10.84 34.98 25.73
CA LYS A 124 9.42 34.73 25.43
C LYS A 124 9.22 34.14 24.03
N ILE A 125 9.87 34.72 23.02
CA ILE A 125 9.83 34.20 21.64
C ILE A 125 10.32 32.75 21.59
N TRP A 126 11.42 32.46 22.27
CA TRP A 126 11.96 31.10 22.32
C TRP A 126 11.01 30.12 22.98
N ARG A 127 10.47 30.44 24.16
CA ARG A 127 9.54 29.56 24.87
C ARG A 127 8.33 29.23 23.99
N THR A 128 7.75 30.26 23.36
CA THR A 128 6.64 30.06 22.41
C THR A 128 7.04 29.21 21.20
N TYR A 129 8.26 29.38 20.67
CA TYR A 129 8.76 28.53 19.58
C TYR A 129 8.91 27.06 20.01
N VAL A 130 9.44 26.80 21.21
CA VAL A 130 9.56 25.45 21.77
C VAL A 130 8.18 24.81 21.97
N GLU A 131 7.23 25.55 22.55
CA GLU A 131 5.84 25.08 22.73
C GLU A 131 5.17 24.72 21.39
N LEU A 132 5.31 25.58 20.37
CA LEU A 132 4.78 25.30 19.03
C LEU A 132 5.45 24.08 18.39
N PHE A 133 6.76 23.92 18.57
CA PHE A 133 7.49 22.78 18.05
C PHE A 133 7.08 21.48 18.75
N GLU A 134 6.90 21.50 20.07
CA GLU A 134 6.39 20.36 20.83
C GLU A 134 4.98 19.98 20.39
N GLN A 135 4.10 20.96 20.18
CA GLN A 135 2.76 20.73 19.64
C GLN A 135 2.83 20.08 18.26
N ALA A 136 3.63 20.63 17.34
CA ALA A 136 3.80 20.08 15.99
C ALA A 136 4.35 18.65 16.00
N LEU A 137 5.31 18.35 16.90
CA LEU A 137 5.81 17.00 17.12
C LEU A 137 4.73 16.07 17.66
N GLY A 138 3.90 16.53 18.60
CA GLY A 138 2.75 15.79 19.12
C GLY A 138 1.77 15.41 18.01
N GLU A 139 1.37 16.39 17.19
CA GLU A 139 0.48 16.18 16.04
C GLU A 139 1.08 15.20 15.02
N SER A 140 2.38 15.33 14.71
CA SER A 140 3.09 14.42 13.80
C SER A 140 3.13 12.99 14.34
N ARG A 141 3.41 12.79 15.63
CA ARG A 141 3.37 11.47 16.29
C ARG A 141 1.98 10.84 16.26
N GLU A 142 0.93 11.63 16.51
CA GLU A 142 -0.44 11.14 16.41
C GLU A 142 -0.81 10.77 14.98
N ALA A 143 -0.42 11.58 13.99
CA ALA A 143 -0.63 11.28 12.58
C ALA A 143 0.06 9.97 12.19
N LEU A 144 1.31 9.78 12.61
CA LEU A 144 2.07 8.55 12.40
C LEU A 144 1.39 7.34 13.05
N ARG A 145 0.90 7.47 14.29
CA ARG A 145 0.16 6.41 14.97
C ARG A 145 -1.11 6.03 14.20
N ARG A 146 -1.90 7.01 13.77
CA ARG A 146 -3.11 6.78 12.95
C ARG A 146 -2.77 6.11 11.62
N GLN A 147 -1.65 6.46 11.00
CA GLN A 147 -1.19 5.81 9.78
C GLN A 147 -0.79 4.35 10.05
N LYS A 148 0.00 4.08 11.10
CA LYS A 148 0.38 2.72 11.50
C LYS A 148 -0.84 1.83 11.76
N ASP A 149 -1.84 2.35 12.47
CA ASP A 149 -3.10 1.65 12.73
C ASP A 149 -3.88 1.34 11.44
N LYS A 150 -3.93 2.30 10.49
CA LYS A 150 -4.55 2.09 9.17
C LYS A 150 -3.81 1.04 8.35
N THR A 151 -2.47 1.10 8.32
CA THR A 151 -1.64 0.13 7.62
C THR A 151 -1.83 -1.27 8.20
N SER A 152 -1.82 -1.41 9.52
CA SER A 152 -2.05 -2.69 10.19
C SER A 152 -3.43 -3.28 9.86
N LYS A 153 -4.49 -2.46 9.82
CA LYS A 153 -5.82 -2.92 9.39
C LYS A 153 -5.84 -3.36 7.93
N ALA A 154 -5.17 -2.61 7.04
CA ALA A 154 -5.09 -2.96 5.63
C ALA A 154 -4.30 -4.26 5.42
N GLU A 155 -3.22 -4.49 6.17
CA GLU A 155 -2.45 -5.73 6.15
C GLU A 155 -3.29 -6.93 6.62
N ALA A 156 -4.06 -6.78 7.70
CA ALA A 156 -4.94 -7.82 8.20
C ALA A 156 -6.03 -8.20 7.17
N GLU A 157 -6.64 -7.21 6.52
CA GLU A 157 -7.63 -7.43 5.48
C GLU A 157 -7.02 -8.10 4.24
N LEU A 158 -5.83 -7.66 3.85
CA LEU A 158 -5.11 -8.24 2.72
C LEU A 158 -4.76 -9.71 3.00
N GLN A 159 -4.39 -10.04 4.23
CA GLN A 159 -4.14 -11.42 4.64
C GLN A 159 -5.43 -12.26 4.58
N ARG A 160 -6.56 -11.74 5.09
CA ARG A 160 -7.86 -12.40 5.00
C ARG A 160 -8.25 -12.73 3.55
N VAL A 161 -8.10 -11.77 2.64
CA VAL A 161 -8.40 -11.97 1.21
C VAL A 161 -7.47 -13.01 0.58
N ARG A 162 -6.20 -13.05 0.96
CA ARG A 162 -5.27 -14.11 0.52
C ARG A 162 -5.74 -15.48 0.98
N ASP A 163 -6.12 -15.60 2.24
CA ASP A 163 -6.58 -16.86 2.82
C ASP A 163 -7.87 -17.34 2.11
N GLU A 164 -8.85 -16.46 1.92
CA GLU A 164 -10.08 -16.73 1.15
C GLU A 164 -9.77 -17.18 -0.30
N ALA A 165 -8.82 -16.51 -0.97
CA ALA A 165 -8.41 -16.88 -2.32
C ALA A 165 -7.73 -18.25 -2.38
N THR A 166 -6.92 -18.60 -1.36
CA THR A 166 -6.31 -19.93 -1.26
C THR A 166 -7.34 -21.02 -0.99
N GLU A 167 -8.31 -20.75 -0.12
CA GLU A 167 -9.41 -21.67 0.18
C GLU A 167 -10.27 -21.91 -1.06
N LEU A 168 -10.61 -20.85 -1.80
CA LEU A 168 -11.37 -20.96 -3.04
C LEU A 168 -10.62 -21.78 -4.09
N LYS A 169 -9.31 -21.54 -4.25
CA LYS A 169 -8.45 -22.35 -5.14
C LYS A 169 -8.42 -23.82 -4.75
N ALA A 170 -8.47 -24.14 -3.46
CA ALA A 170 -8.52 -25.53 -2.98
C ALA A 170 -9.88 -26.20 -3.22
N LYS A 171 -10.99 -25.46 -3.03
CA LYS A 171 -12.37 -26.00 -3.19
C LYS A 171 -12.80 -26.16 -4.65
N HIS A 172 -12.35 -25.27 -5.53
CA HIS A 172 -12.76 -25.23 -6.93
C HIS A 172 -12.53 -26.54 -7.73
N PRO A 173 -11.37 -27.23 -7.65
CA PRO A 173 -11.18 -28.48 -8.38
C PRO A 173 -12.16 -29.58 -7.93
N ALA A 174 -12.40 -29.72 -6.62
CA ALA A 174 -13.35 -30.70 -6.11
C ALA A 174 -14.79 -30.44 -6.59
N GLN A 175 -15.19 -29.17 -6.72
CA GLN A 175 -16.49 -28.81 -7.28
C GLN A 175 -16.58 -29.13 -8.78
N LEU A 176 -15.51 -28.85 -9.55
CA LEU A 176 -15.44 -29.20 -10.97
C LEU A 176 -15.49 -30.71 -11.19
N ASP A 177 -14.78 -31.49 -10.38
CA ASP A 177 -14.77 -32.95 -10.46
C ASP A 177 -16.16 -33.53 -10.14
N LYS A 178 -16.84 -33.01 -9.12
CA LYS A 178 -18.22 -33.40 -8.80
C LYS A 178 -19.19 -33.06 -9.93
N LEU A 179 -19.05 -31.88 -10.53
CA LEU A 179 -19.88 -31.47 -11.67
C LEU A 179 -19.60 -32.36 -12.89
N ARG A 180 -18.33 -32.64 -13.18
CA ARG A 180 -17.91 -33.55 -14.25
C ARG A 180 -18.50 -34.94 -14.06
N GLN A 181 -18.38 -35.52 -12.86
CA GLN A 181 -18.93 -36.83 -12.54
C GLN A 181 -20.46 -36.85 -12.73
N THR A 182 -21.15 -35.82 -12.23
CA THR A 182 -22.61 -35.69 -12.38
C THR A 182 -23.02 -35.65 -13.85
N LEU A 183 -22.30 -34.88 -14.68
CA LEU A 183 -22.56 -34.80 -16.10
C LEU A 183 -22.29 -36.13 -16.80
N THR A 184 -21.16 -36.79 -16.53
CA THR A 184 -20.84 -38.11 -17.09
C THR A 184 -21.93 -39.13 -16.76
N THR A 185 -22.34 -39.23 -15.49
CA THR A 185 -23.42 -40.15 -15.09
C THR A 185 -24.74 -39.85 -15.81
N LYS A 186 -25.10 -38.57 -15.98
CA LYS A 186 -26.32 -38.20 -16.73
C LYS A 186 -26.21 -38.50 -18.22
N PHE A 187 -25.05 -38.30 -18.83
CA PHE A 187 -24.81 -38.66 -20.22
C PHE A 187 -24.91 -40.17 -20.42
N ASP A 188 -24.28 -40.97 -19.56
CA ASP A 188 -24.34 -42.43 -19.60
C ASP A 188 -25.78 -42.93 -19.43
N GLN A 189 -26.51 -42.37 -18.46
CA GLN A 189 -27.93 -42.67 -18.27
C GLN A 189 -28.73 -42.38 -19.54
N ARG A 190 -28.57 -41.19 -20.12
CA ARG A 190 -29.33 -40.80 -21.31
C ARG A 190 -28.96 -41.62 -22.53
N GLN A 191 -27.69 -41.98 -22.69
CA GLN A 191 -27.21 -42.86 -23.74
C GLN A 191 -27.84 -44.25 -23.60
N ASN A 192 -27.88 -44.81 -22.39
CA ASN A 192 -28.51 -46.10 -22.13
C ASN A 192 -30.02 -46.09 -22.40
N GLU A 193 -30.73 -45.04 -21.96
CA GLU A 193 -32.15 -44.84 -22.26
C GLU A 193 -32.40 -44.80 -23.78
N LEU A 194 -31.60 -44.06 -24.53
CA LEU A 194 -31.73 -43.98 -26.00
C LEU A 194 -31.43 -45.32 -26.66
N VAL A 195 -30.43 -46.07 -26.21
CA VAL A 195 -30.13 -47.42 -26.69
C VAL A 195 -31.31 -48.37 -26.43
N GLN A 196 -31.92 -48.31 -25.24
CA GLN A 196 -33.10 -49.11 -24.89
C GLN A 196 -34.32 -48.75 -25.75
N GLN A 197 -34.56 -47.47 -26.00
CA GLN A 197 -35.63 -47.03 -26.90
C GLN A 197 -35.40 -47.55 -28.33
N LEU A 198 -34.16 -47.47 -28.81
CA LEU A 198 -33.80 -47.94 -30.15
C LEU A 198 -33.98 -49.47 -30.27
N THR A 199 -33.59 -50.24 -29.26
CA THR A 199 -33.80 -51.71 -29.26
C THR A 199 -35.28 -52.07 -29.20
N SER A 200 -36.09 -51.38 -28.38
CA SER A 200 -37.56 -51.56 -28.33
C SER A 200 -38.17 -51.32 -29.71
N THR A 201 -37.94 -50.15 -30.29
CA THR A 201 -38.45 -49.77 -31.61
C THR A 201 -38.02 -50.75 -32.71
N ARG A 202 -36.79 -51.28 -32.65
CA ARG A 202 -36.34 -52.32 -33.60
C ARG A 202 -37.09 -53.64 -33.42
N SER A 203 -37.34 -54.05 -32.18
CA SER A 203 -38.10 -55.27 -31.89
C SER A 203 -39.55 -55.17 -32.35
N GLU A 204 -40.19 -54.03 -32.10
CA GLU A 204 -41.55 -53.71 -32.56
C GLU A 204 -41.62 -53.69 -34.09
N ASN A 205 -40.69 -52.99 -34.76
CA ASN A 205 -40.61 -52.99 -36.22
C ASN A 205 -40.42 -54.40 -36.79
N ARG A 206 -39.63 -55.26 -36.13
CA ARG A 206 -39.47 -56.67 -36.55
C ARG A 206 -40.76 -57.44 -36.38
N ALA A 207 -41.44 -57.31 -35.24
CA ALA A 207 -42.72 -57.97 -34.98
C ALA A 207 -43.80 -57.53 -35.99
N LEU A 208 -43.88 -56.24 -36.29
CA LEU A 208 -44.80 -55.68 -37.29
C LEU A 208 -44.50 -56.22 -38.70
N LYS A 209 -43.22 -56.34 -39.07
CA LYS A 209 -42.84 -56.93 -40.36
C LYS A 209 -43.25 -58.40 -40.47
N VAL A 210 -42.97 -59.20 -39.45
CA VAL A 210 -43.40 -60.62 -39.40
C VAL A 210 -44.93 -60.72 -39.49
N HIS A 211 -45.65 -59.93 -38.70
CA HIS A 211 -47.11 -59.91 -38.75
C HIS A 211 -47.64 -59.48 -40.13
N LEU A 212 -47.03 -58.49 -40.78
CA LEU A 212 -47.38 -58.07 -42.14
C LEU A 212 -47.16 -59.21 -43.14
N GLU A 213 -46.02 -59.90 -43.07
CA GLU A 213 -45.71 -61.06 -43.91
C GLU A 213 -46.73 -62.20 -43.71
N GLU A 214 -47.11 -62.50 -42.46
CA GLU A 214 -48.16 -63.47 -42.15
C GLU A 214 -49.52 -63.07 -42.73
N GLN A 215 -49.90 -61.80 -42.62
CA GLN A 215 -51.16 -61.28 -43.18
C GLN A 215 -51.16 -61.35 -44.71
N LEU A 216 -50.06 -60.97 -45.35
CA LEU A 216 -49.90 -61.08 -46.80
C LEU A 216 -49.95 -62.55 -47.26
N SER A 217 -49.32 -63.46 -46.52
CA SER A 217 -49.38 -64.90 -46.80
C SER A 217 -50.80 -65.45 -46.68
N LYS A 218 -51.53 -65.09 -45.60
CA LYS A 218 -52.95 -65.43 -45.44
C LYS A 218 -53.78 -64.85 -46.59
N GLN A 219 -53.65 -63.57 -46.88
CA GLN A 219 -54.38 -62.92 -47.98
C GLN A 219 -54.15 -63.64 -49.31
N HIS A 220 -52.90 -64.00 -49.62
CA HIS A 220 -52.57 -64.73 -50.83
C HIS A 220 -53.18 -66.15 -50.85
N ALA A 221 -53.21 -66.84 -49.70
CA ALA A 221 -53.83 -68.17 -49.60
C ALA A 221 -55.36 -68.13 -49.80
N TRP A 222 -56.04 -67.15 -49.19
CA TRP A 222 -57.50 -66.99 -49.31
C TRP A 222 -57.91 -66.43 -50.67
N PHE A 223 -57.05 -65.60 -51.26
CA PHE A 223 -57.34 -64.89 -52.50
C PHE A 223 -56.12 -64.89 -53.43
N PRO A 224 -55.85 -66.00 -54.14
CA PRO A 224 -54.63 -66.15 -54.95
C PRO A 224 -54.49 -65.07 -56.04
N MET A 225 -55.61 -64.63 -56.60
CA MET A 225 -55.67 -63.60 -57.64
C MET A 225 -55.89 -62.18 -57.09
N PHE A 226 -55.80 -61.95 -55.77
CA PHE A 226 -56.06 -60.64 -55.16
C PHE A 226 -55.26 -59.51 -55.81
N ALA A 227 -54.00 -59.78 -56.15
CA ALA A 227 -53.15 -58.80 -56.82
C ALA A 227 -53.72 -58.30 -58.16
N ILE A 228 -54.56 -59.09 -58.84
CA ILE A 228 -55.13 -58.77 -60.16
C ILE A 228 -56.41 -57.95 -60.03
N TYR A 229 -57.21 -58.17 -58.99
CA TYR A 229 -58.50 -57.51 -58.84
C TYR A 229 -58.54 -56.39 -57.79
N LYS A 230 -57.53 -56.25 -56.91
CA LYS A 230 -57.50 -55.19 -55.89
C LYS A 230 -57.55 -53.76 -56.47
N ASP A 231 -57.05 -53.59 -57.68
CA ASP A 231 -56.98 -52.30 -58.38
C ASP A 231 -58.12 -52.14 -59.40
N GLN A 232 -59.00 -53.13 -59.53
CA GLN A 232 -60.19 -53.01 -60.36
C GLN A 232 -61.25 -52.23 -59.60
N VAL A 233 -61.41 -50.96 -59.97
CA VAL A 233 -62.52 -50.11 -59.48
C VAL A 233 -63.82 -50.74 -59.97
N LEU A 234 -64.62 -51.31 -59.06
CA LEU A 234 -65.98 -51.76 -59.38
C LEU A 234 -66.76 -50.57 -59.94
N PRO A 235 -67.30 -50.65 -61.17
CA PRO A 235 -68.13 -49.59 -61.69
C PRO A 235 -69.34 -49.44 -60.77
N LEU A 236 -69.49 -48.26 -60.17
CA LEU A 236 -70.69 -47.89 -59.42
C LEU A 236 -71.87 -48.00 -60.38
N LEU A 237 -72.66 -49.05 -60.22
CA LEU A 237 -73.91 -49.25 -60.96
C LEU A 237 -74.89 -48.11 -60.56
N PRO A 238 -75.47 -47.40 -61.55
CA PRO A 238 -76.44 -46.32 -61.33
C PRO A 238 -77.78 -46.81 -60.78
#